data_AF-A0A7X5EBY9-F1
#
_entry.id   AF-A0A7X5EBY9-F1
#
_cell.length_a   1.000
_cell.length_b   1.000
_cell.length_c   1.000
_cell.angle_alpha   90.00
_cell.angle_beta   90.00
_cell.angle_gamma   90.00
#
_symmetry.space_group_name_H-M   'P 1'
#
loop_
_entity.id
_entity.type
_entity.pdbx_description
1 polymer ?
#
loop_
_entity_poly.entity_id
_entity_poly.type
_entity_poly.pdbx_seq_one_letter_code
_entity_poly.pdbx_strand_id
1 'polypeptide(L)'
;MKGIHGFENVLGFQREERAIRRDFNMAKKIGSVRYGKYYLFYPGIRKWMYIAYEDIVWAYRWLEEIKGRWGRTNGVQIHFLMLVTKDKRKLGVPVGEEKNVVTGLSLLKDHSGGYIDIGYAKDKEEIYL
;
A
#
# COMPACT_ATOMS: atom_id res chain seq x y z
N MET A 1 -24.61 -9.84 -2.33
CA MET A 1 -23.48 -8.88 -2.19
C MET A 1 -22.64 -9.30 -0.98
N LYS A 2 -21.41 -9.81 -1.17
CA LYS A 2 -20.53 -10.17 -0.04
C LYS A 2 -19.98 -8.88 0.55
N GLY A 3 -20.45 -8.52 1.75
CA GLY A 3 -20.09 -7.30 2.45
C GLY A 3 -18.60 -7.24 2.83
N ILE A 4 -18.09 -6.04 3.04
CA ILE A 4 -16.76 -5.82 3.62
C ILE A 4 -16.70 -6.53 4.98
N HIS A 5 -15.89 -7.57 5.08
CA HIS A 5 -15.77 -8.46 6.25
C HIS A 5 -15.00 -7.85 7.45
N GLY A 6 -14.86 -6.53 7.47
CA GLY A 6 -14.19 -5.77 8.53
C GLY A 6 -12.89 -5.11 8.08
N PHE A 7 -12.30 -4.36 9.01
CA PHE A 7 -11.04 -3.63 8.83
C PHE A 7 -10.02 -4.12 9.86
N GLU A 8 -8.76 -4.15 9.46
CA GLU A 8 -7.64 -4.53 10.33
C GLU A 8 -6.54 -3.49 10.26
N ASN A 9 -6.15 -2.99 11.43
CA ASN A 9 -5.10 -1.98 11.54
C ASN A 9 -3.74 -2.66 11.40
N VAL A 10 -2.88 -2.08 10.57
CA VAL A 10 -1.53 -2.61 10.36
C VAL A 10 -0.58 -2.18 11.47
N LEU A 11 -0.66 -0.91 11.86
CA LEU A 11 0.16 -0.27 12.89
C LEU A 11 -0.59 0.96 13.45
N GLY A 12 -0.23 1.34 14.68
CA GLY A 12 -0.71 2.54 15.32
C GLY A 12 -1.93 2.28 16.23
N PHE A 13 -2.66 3.35 16.52
CA PHE A 13 -3.86 3.26 17.33
C PHE A 13 -5.05 2.83 16.50
N GLN A 14 -5.70 1.74 16.90
CA GLN A 14 -6.96 1.32 16.31
C GLN A 14 -8.01 2.41 16.52
N ARG A 15 -8.66 2.83 15.43
CA ARG A 15 -9.76 3.80 15.47
C ARG A 15 -11.12 3.11 15.44
N GLU A 16 -12.15 3.87 15.74
CA GLU A 16 -13.53 3.42 15.60
C GLU A 16 -13.83 2.99 14.16
N GLU A 17 -14.43 1.81 14.02
CA GLU A 17 -14.75 1.24 12.71
C GLU A 17 -15.62 2.16 11.85
N ARG A 18 -16.51 2.94 12.48
CA ARG A 18 -17.38 3.90 11.77
C ARG A 18 -16.58 5.02 11.09
N ALA A 19 -15.49 5.48 11.71
CA ALA A 19 -14.61 6.49 11.11
C ALA A 19 -13.81 5.89 9.94
N ILE A 20 -13.24 4.69 10.15
CA ILE A 20 -12.48 3.96 9.14
C ILE A 20 -13.34 3.67 7.91
N ARG A 21 -14.57 3.21 8.12
CA ARG A 21 -15.54 2.92 7.05
C ARG A 21 -15.92 4.17 6.26
N ARG A 22 -16.07 5.32 6.91
CA ARG A 22 -16.33 6.59 6.22
C ARG A 22 -15.17 6.98 5.31
N ASP A 23 -13.94 6.94 5.83
CA ASP A 23 -12.75 7.25 5.04
C ASP A 23 -12.59 6.27 3.87
N PHE A 24 -12.78 4.98 4.11
CA PHE A 24 -12.75 3.94 3.08
C PHE A 24 -13.76 4.17 1.93
N ASN A 25 -14.99 4.56 2.28
CA ASN A 25 -16.05 4.80 1.30
C ASN A 25 -15.76 6.02 0.43
N MET A 26 -15.08 7.03 0.99
CA MET A 26 -14.67 8.24 0.27
C MET A 26 -13.32 8.09 -0.46
N ALA A 27 -12.56 7.03 -0.15
CA ALA A 27 -11.22 6.83 -0.65
C ALA A 27 -11.17 6.60 -2.17
N LYS A 28 -10.19 7.23 -2.82
CA LYS A 28 -9.92 7.07 -4.26
C LYS A 28 -9.31 5.68 -4.52
N LYS A 29 -9.94 4.88 -5.37
CA LYS A 29 -9.46 3.53 -5.72
C LYS A 29 -8.47 3.58 -6.88
N ILE A 30 -7.27 3.03 -6.70
CA ILE A 30 -6.24 2.85 -7.74
C ILE A 30 -5.76 1.40 -7.66
N GLY A 31 -6.01 0.62 -8.73
CA GLY A 31 -5.79 -0.82 -8.71
C GLY A 31 -6.56 -1.51 -7.57
N SER A 32 -5.84 -2.26 -6.74
CA SER A 32 -6.35 -2.93 -5.55
C SER A 32 -6.40 -2.04 -4.30
N VAL A 33 -5.76 -0.86 -4.34
CA VAL A 33 -5.56 0.03 -3.19
C VAL A 33 -6.59 1.15 -3.19
N ARG A 34 -6.97 1.62 -2.00
CA ARG A 34 -7.78 2.82 -1.83
C ARG A 34 -7.03 3.84 -0.97
N TYR A 35 -7.02 5.08 -1.43
CA TYR A 35 -6.33 6.20 -0.79
C TYR A 35 -7.40 7.11 -0.18
N GLY A 36 -7.61 6.97 1.13
CA GLY A 36 -8.50 7.81 1.92
C GLY A 36 -7.84 9.13 2.29
N LYS A 37 -8.55 9.96 3.04
CA LYS A 37 -8.01 11.21 3.57
C LYS A 37 -6.97 10.94 4.67
N TYR A 38 -7.17 9.91 5.48
CA TYR A 38 -6.31 9.60 6.63
C TYR A 38 -5.56 8.27 6.47
N TYR A 39 -6.16 7.32 5.76
CA TYR A 39 -5.62 5.96 5.66
C TYR A 39 -5.41 5.52 4.22
N LEU A 40 -4.37 4.69 4.03
CA LEU A 40 -4.24 3.82 2.88
C LEU A 40 -4.87 2.48 3.20
N PHE A 41 -5.66 1.94 2.27
CA PHE A 41 -6.35 0.66 2.40
C PHE A 41 -5.94 -0.32 1.31
N TYR A 42 -5.70 -1.58 1.68
CA TYR A 42 -5.37 -2.64 0.74
C TYR A 42 -6.00 -3.99 1.14
N PRO A 43 -6.23 -4.91 0.18
CA PRO A 43 -6.86 -6.19 0.49
C PRO A 43 -5.93 -7.08 1.31
N GLY A 44 -6.42 -7.60 2.43
CA GLY A 44 -5.87 -8.76 3.13
C GLY A 44 -6.66 -10.04 2.79
N ILE A 45 -6.33 -11.15 3.46
CA ILE A 45 -6.94 -12.47 3.17
C ILE A 45 -8.45 -12.48 3.47
N ARG A 46 -8.89 -11.83 4.55
CA ARG A 46 -10.29 -11.80 4.98
C ARG A 46 -10.84 -10.42 5.27
N LYS A 47 -9.98 -9.42 5.42
CA LYS A 47 -10.33 -8.05 5.82
C LYS A 47 -9.60 -7.05 4.93
N TRP A 48 -10.09 -5.82 4.92
CA TRP A 48 -9.29 -4.71 4.42
C TRP A 48 -8.27 -4.32 5.46
N MET A 49 -7.01 -4.31 5.07
CA MET A 49 -5.94 -3.74 5.87
C MET A 49 -5.99 -2.22 5.72
N TYR A 50 -5.68 -1.50 6.79
CA TYR A 50 -5.52 -0.05 6.75
C TYR A 50 -4.33 0.41 7.57
N ILE A 51 -3.65 1.45 7.08
CA ILE A 51 -2.52 2.08 7.73
C ILE A 51 -2.68 3.60 7.64
N ALA A 52 -2.40 4.30 8.74
CA ALA A 52 -2.40 5.76 8.73
C ALA A 52 -1.18 6.25 7.95
N TYR A 53 -1.32 7.36 7.22
CA TYR A 53 -0.17 7.90 6.50
C TYR A 53 1.01 8.19 7.45
N GLU A 54 0.74 8.70 8.66
CA GLU A 54 1.75 8.96 9.71
C GLU A 54 2.56 7.74 10.18
N ASP A 55 2.06 6.53 9.91
CA ASP A 55 2.76 5.28 10.27
C ASP A 55 3.66 4.75 9.14
N ILE A 56 3.58 5.35 7.95
CA ILE A 56 4.44 5.04 6.80
C ILE A 56 5.61 6.02 6.81
N VAL A 57 6.84 5.50 6.70
CA VAL A 57 8.06 6.33 6.66
C VAL A 57 8.71 6.35 5.29
N TRP A 58 8.54 5.28 4.50
CA TRP A 58 9.14 5.18 3.17
C TRP A 58 8.24 4.34 2.26
N ALA A 59 8.06 4.77 1.02
CA ALA A 59 7.29 4.04 0.02
C ALA A 59 7.98 4.05 -1.35
N TYR A 60 7.98 2.91 -2.03
CA TYR A 60 8.64 2.76 -3.32
C TYR A 60 7.99 1.69 -4.20
N ARG A 61 8.35 1.68 -5.48
CA ARG A 61 7.96 0.63 -6.41
C ARG A 61 8.87 -0.57 -6.26
N TRP A 62 8.31 -1.76 -6.19
CA TRP A 62 9.02 -3.02 -6.42
C TRP A 62 8.42 -3.74 -7.62
N LEU A 63 9.27 -4.36 -8.44
CA LEU A 63 8.87 -5.16 -9.59
C LEU A 63 9.35 -6.58 -9.37
N GLU A 64 8.43 -7.54 -9.38
CA GLU A 64 8.76 -8.96 -9.32
C GLU A 64 8.36 -9.64 -10.63
N GLU A 65 9.29 -10.37 -11.23
CA GLU A 65 9.02 -11.20 -12.41
C GLU A 65 8.72 -12.63 -11.97
N ILE A 66 7.45 -13.04 -12.04
CA ILE A 66 7.08 -14.43 -11.79
C ILE A 66 7.27 -15.23 -13.08
N LYS A 67 8.28 -16.10 -13.08
CA LYS A 67 8.45 -17.11 -14.12
C LYS A 67 7.41 -18.21 -13.92
N GLY A 68 6.54 -18.42 -14.92
CA GLY A 68 5.56 -19.51 -14.89
C GLY A 68 6.24 -20.88 -14.79
N ARG A 69 5.59 -21.83 -14.10
CA ARG A 69 6.07 -23.22 -13.87
C ARG A 69 6.45 -24.00 -15.14
N TRP A 70 6.13 -23.49 -16.34
CA TRP A 70 6.23 -24.20 -17.61
C TRP A 70 7.05 -23.48 -18.69
N GLY A 71 7.89 -22.51 -18.34
CA GLY A 71 8.95 -21.97 -19.23
C GLY A 71 8.49 -21.37 -20.57
N ARG A 72 7.19 -21.28 -20.85
CA ARG A 72 6.61 -20.80 -22.10
C ARG A 72 5.39 -19.93 -21.83
N THR A 73 5.64 -18.70 -21.43
CA THR A 73 4.86 -17.49 -21.72
C THR A 73 5.50 -16.35 -20.94
N ASN A 74 5.57 -15.17 -21.55
CA ASN A 74 6.14 -13.93 -21.00
C ASN A 74 5.87 -13.82 -19.50
N GLY A 75 6.94 -13.69 -18.70
CA GLY A 75 6.84 -13.61 -17.25
C GLY A 75 5.81 -12.56 -16.83
N VAL A 76 4.95 -12.90 -15.89
CA VAL A 76 3.97 -11.93 -15.37
C VAL A 76 4.75 -10.97 -14.47
N GLN A 77 4.90 -9.73 -14.92
CA GLN A 77 5.44 -8.63 -14.13
C GLN A 77 4.37 -8.17 -13.13
N ILE A 78 4.64 -8.37 -11.84
CA ILE A 78 3.77 -7.87 -10.77
C ILE A 78 4.41 -6.63 -10.18
N HIS A 79 3.69 -5.51 -10.28
CA HIS A 79 4.10 -4.26 -9.67
C HIS A 79 3.56 -4.19 -8.25
N PHE A 80 4.46 -3.93 -7.30
CA PHE A 80 4.15 -3.74 -5.89
C PHE A 80 4.36 -2.28 -5.50
N LEU A 81 3.43 -1.78 -4.70
CA LEU A 81 3.66 -0.64 -3.83
C LEU A 81 4.26 -1.18 -2.53
N MET A 82 5.54 -0.90 -2.30
CA MET A 82 6.21 -1.20 -1.04
C MET A 82 5.96 -0.06 -0.07
N LEU A 83 5.52 -0.41 1.14
CA LEU A 83 5.38 0.51 2.26
C LEU A 83 6.31 0.02 3.37
N VAL A 84 7.14 0.91 3.89
CA VAL A 84 7.94 0.69 5.09
C VAL A 84 7.33 1.50 6.20
N THR A 85 7.04 0.83 7.30
CA THR A 85 6.40 1.42 8.48
C THR A 85 7.44 1.91 9.48
N LYS A 86 7.03 2.79 10.40
CA LYS A 86 7.91 3.31 11.46
C LYS A 86 8.51 2.25 12.38
N ASP A 87 7.90 1.06 12.46
CA ASP A 87 8.43 -0.11 13.18
C ASP A 87 9.25 -1.05 12.27
N LYS A 88 9.75 -0.54 11.15
CA LYS A 88 10.65 -1.21 10.20
C LYS A 88 10.04 -2.44 9.49
N ARG A 89 8.70 -2.57 9.45
CA ARG A 89 8.05 -3.63 8.66
C ARG A 89 7.93 -3.23 7.20
N LYS A 90 8.25 -4.17 6.30
CA LYS A 90 8.00 -4.05 4.86
C LYS A 90 6.65 -4.67 4.50
N LEU A 91 5.84 -3.91 3.77
CA LEU A 91 4.54 -4.35 3.29
C LEU A 91 4.51 -4.20 1.77
N GLY A 92 4.45 -5.32 1.06
CA GLY A 92 4.29 -5.33 -0.40
C GLY A 92 2.83 -5.45 -0.78
N VAL A 93 2.28 -4.43 -1.44
CA VAL A 93 0.90 -4.44 -1.93
C VAL A 93 0.89 -4.57 -3.44
N PRO A 94 0.40 -5.68 -4.03
CA PRO A 94 0.33 -5.83 -5.48
C PRO A 94 -0.73 -4.89 -6.03
N VAL A 95 -0.35 -4.02 -6.97
CA VAL A 95 -1.25 -3.00 -7.56
C VAL A 95 -1.55 -3.24 -9.04
N GLY A 96 -1.07 -4.35 -9.61
CA GLY A 96 -1.29 -4.73 -11.00
C GLY A 96 -0.36 -3.96 -11.92
N GLU A 97 -0.90 -3.01 -12.68
CA GLU A 97 -0.16 -2.24 -13.69
C GLU A 97 0.77 -1.17 -13.08
N GLU A 98 1.85 -0.85 -13.80
CA GLU A 98 2.81 0.21 -13.44
C GLU A 98 2.15 1.55 -13.10
N LYS A 99 1.17 1.97 -13.92
CA LYS A 99 0.47 3.25 -13.76
C LYS A 99 -0.18 3.38 -12.37
N ASN A 100 -0.57 2.26 -11.77
CA ASN A 100 -1.19 2.24 -10.45
C ASN A 100 -0.16 2.51 -9.34
N VAL A 101 1.08 2.00 -9.48
CA VAL A 101 2.17 2.32 -8.53
C VAL A 101 2.52 3.80 -8.63
N VAL A 102 2.72 4.30 -9.85
CA VAL A 102 3.11 5.70 -10.09
C VAL A 102 2.06 6.65 -9.52
N THR A 103 0.78 6.39 -9.81
CA THR A 103 -0.32 7.18 -9.27
C THR A 103 -0.41 7.05 -7.74
N GLY A 104 -0.19 5.85 -7.20
CA GLY A 104 -0.21 5.59 -5.76
C GLY A 104 0.88 6.34 -4.99
N LEU A 105 2.11 6.33 -5.50
CA LEU A 105 3.23 7.09 -4.92
C LEU A 105 2.99 8.60 -4.96
N SER A 106 2.38 9.11 -6.04
CA SER A 106 1.96 10.52 -6.10
C SER A 106 0.93 10.85 -5.01
N LEU A 107 -0.09 10.02 -4.83
CA LEU A 107 -1.11 10.23 -3.79
C LEU A 107 -0.52 10.16 -2.37
N LEU A 108 0.44 9.27 -2.13
CA LEU A 108 1.14 9.21 -0.85
C LEU A 108 1.93 10.49 -0.57
N LYS A 109 2.60 11.03 -1.59
CA LYS A 109 3.30 12.31 -1.48
C LYS A 109 2.33 13.45 -1.15
N ASP A 110 1.20 13.50 -1.84
CA ASP A 110 0.19 14.56 -1.67
C ASP A 110 -0.49 14.48 -0.29
N HIS A 111 -0.89 13.29 0.16
CA HIS A 111 -1.61 13.10 1.42
C HIS A 111 -0.72 13.21 2.66
N SER A 112 0.57 12.87 2.55
CA SER A 112 1.50 12.99 3.67
C SER A 112 1.99 14.42 3.88
N GLY A 113 1.86 15.34 2.91
CA GLY A 113 2.49 16.65 3.05
C GLY A 113 4.03 16.57 3.20
N GLY A 114 4.65 15.47 2.74
CA GLY A 114 6.10 15.35 2.59
C GLY A 114 6.86 14.55 3.65
N TYR A 115 6.21 13.97 4.68
CA TYR A 115 6.92 13.14 5.67
C TYR A 115 7.14 11.68 5.23
N ILE A 116 6.43 11.20 4.21
CA ILE A 116 6.72 9.89 3.61
C ILE A 116 7.81 10.09 2.57
N ASP A 117 8.94 9.41 2.75
CA ASP A 117 9.96 9.38 1.72
C ASP A 117 9.49 8.52 0.54
N ILE A 118 9.67 9.00 -0.69
CA ILE A 118 9.18 8.36 -1.91
C ILE A 118 10.34 7.97 -2.82
N GLY A 119 10.28 6.74 -3.33
CA GLY A 119 11.24 6.22 -4.29
C GLY A 119 12.36 5.42 -3.64
N TYR A 120 12.82 4.40 -4.36
CA TYR A 120 13.84 3.49 -3.88
C TYR A 120 15.23 4.12 -3.97
N ALA A 121 16.00 4.02 -2.90
CA ALA A 121 17.44 4.25 -2.88
C ALA A 121 18.06 3.30 -1.85
N LYS A 122 19.26 2.77 -2.13
CA LYS A 122 19.85 1.68 -1.34
C LYS A 122 20.28 2.15 0.06
N ASP A 123 20.78 3.38 0.17
CA ASP A 123 21.12 4.06 1.42
C ASP A 123 19.94 4.17 2.39
N LYS A 124 18.71 4.32 1.86
CA LYS A 124 17.49 4.35 2.67
C LYS A 124 17.20 3.03 3.38
N GLU A 125 17.75 1.91 2.91
CA GLU A 125 17.62 0.65 3.63
C GLU A 125 18.34 0.69 4.98
N GLU A 126 19.50 1.35 5.06
CA GLU A 126 20.23 1.51 6.33
C GLU A 126 19.51 2.45 7.31
N ILE A 127 18.70 3.38 6.77
CA ILE A 127 17.93 4.36 7.55
C ILE A 127 16.62 3.73 8.08
N TYR A 128 15.88 3.05 7.21
CA TYR A 128 14.49 2.65 7.49
C TYR A 128 14.31 1.17 7.84
N LEU A 129 15.34 0.33 7.71
CA LEU A 129 15.29 -1.11 8.01
C LEU A 129 16.34 -1.52 9.05
#